data_AF-A0A0D3JER2-F1
#
_entry.id   AF-A0A0D3JER2-F1
#
_cell.length_a   1.000
_cell.length_b   1.000
_cell.length_c   1.000
_cell.angle_alpha   90.00
_cell.angle_beta   90.00
_cell.angle_gamma   90.00
#
_symmetry.space_group_name_H-M   'P 1'
#
loop_
_entity.id
_entity.type
_entity.pdbx_description
1 polymer ?
#
loop_
_entity_poly.entity_id
_entity_poly.type
_entity_poly.pdbx_seq_one_letter_code
_entity_poly.pdbx_strand_id
1 'polypeptide(L)'
;MHDAVHGAVAPKWRTLNTAVGMAASLPFVGMYRAFRLIHLAHHAHLNESELDPDHWAGAGPLVLLPLRWATGFYYYVSFAIERSVEEQVDYPQRKPGRWRNVVELDLAATPAVYMTVLWWVWDVSAVAFWLFPFVGAATYLLYTFDYLPHRPHKSLDQYLATSVTTGVPSPLLSVLLLSQNMHNIHHLAPSVPFYRYGDVWHVCREELLKSGTRQLPDLGSGAASTPHLIASKVTKRKT
;
A
#
# COMPACT_ATOMS: atom_id res chain seq x y z
N MET A 1 11.91 0.77 -1.81
CA MET A 1 10.97 1.91 -1.92
C MET A 1 10.09 2.03 -0.68
N HIS A 2 9.33 0.99 -0.34
CA HIS A 2 8.43 0.93 0.82
C HIS A 2 9.04 1.40 2.16
N ASP A 3 10.08 0.74 2.66
CA ASP A 3 10.68 1.11 3.96
C ASP A 3 11.28 2.53 3.98
N ALA A 4 11.67 3.05 2.82
CA ALA A 4 12.17 4.42 2.70
C ALA A 4 11.07 5.46 2.93
N VAL A 5 9.81 5.15 2.57
CA VAL A 5 8.65 6.04 2.84
C VAL A 5 8.52 6.32 4.32
N HIS A 6 8.71 5.28 5.15
CA HIS A 6 8.61 5.32 6.61
C HIS A 6 9.91 5.70 7.31
N GLY A 7 10.98 5.94 6.56
CA GLY A 7 12.29 6.27 7.12
C GLY A 7 13.06 5.08 7.71
N ALA A 8 12.56 3.85 7.54
CA ALA A 8 13.10 2.65 8.18
C ALA A 8 14.46 2.21 7.60
N VAL A 9 14.82 2.63 6.38
CA VAL A 9 16.13 2.34 5.78
C VAL A 9 17.25 3.02 6.56
N ALA A 10 17.05 4.30 6.92
CA ALA A 10 18.02 5.08 7.68
C ALA A 10 17.29 6.07 8.61
N PRO A 11 16.85 5.67 9.81
CA PRO A 11 15.93 6.44 10.65
C PRO A 11 16.36 7.88 10.95
N LYS A 12 17.68 8.13 10.99
CA LYS A 12 18.24 9.45 11.26
C LYS A 12 18.43 10.30 9.99
N TRP A 13 18.47 9.70 8.80
CA TRP A 13 18.96 10.34 7.57
C TRP A 13 17.85 10.40 6.52
N ARG A 14 17.04 11.46 6.58
CA ARG A 14 15.90 11.64 5.67
C ARG A 14 16.30 11.68 4.20
N THR A 15 17.40 12.37 3.88
CA THR A 15 17.92 12.48 2.51
C THR A 15 18.34 11.12 1.94
N LEU A 16 18.96 10.27 2.76
CA LEU A 16 19.34 8.92 2.36
C LEU A 16 18.11 8.06 2.07
N ASN A 17 17.07 8.11 2.91
CA ASN A 17 15.80 7.44 2.62
C ASN A 17 15.21 7.94 1.30
N THR A 18 15.19 9.25 1.05
CA THR A 18 14.71 9.79 -0.23
C THR A 18 15.54 9.26 -1.40
N ALA A 19 16.87 9.26 -1.32
CA ALA A 19 17.73 8.76 -2.39
C ALA A 19 17.50 7.27 -2.67
N VAL A 20 17.47 6.44 -1.62
CA VAL A 20 17.18 5.00 -1.74
C VAL A 20 15.77 4.76 -2.28
N GLY A 21 14.79 5.55 -1.84
CA GLY A 21 13.42 5.50 -2.32
C GLY A 21 13.30 5.78 -3.81
N MET A 22 13.95 6.85 -4.29
CA MET A 22 14.00 7.23 -5.71
C MET A 22 14.73 6.18 -6.56
N ALA A 23 15.88 5.69 -6.09
CA ALA A 23 16.63 4.67 -6.82
C ALA A 23 15.82 3.37 -6.94
N ALA A 24 15.15 2.96 -5.85
CA ALA A 24 14.32 1.76 -5.83
C ALA A 24 13.00 1.92 -6.61
N SER A 25 12.56 3.13 -6.96
CA SER A 25 11.35 3.36 -7.74
C SER A 25 11.60 3.40 -9.26
N LEU A 26 12.85 3.32 -9.72
CA LEU A 26 13.18 3.34 -11.16
C LEU A 26 12.44 2.27 -11.99
N PRO A 27 12.27 1.02 -11.54
CA PRO A 27 11.46 0.03 -12.26
C PRO A 27 9.99 0.45 -12.42
N PHE A 28 9.50 1.30 -11.51
CA PHE A 28 8.17 1.91 -11.51
C PHE A 28 8.22 3.38 -11.97
N VAL A 29 9.09 3.69 -12.95
CA VAL A 29 9.16 5.02 -13.58
C VAL A 29 9.48 6.14 -12.59
N GLY A 30 10.27 5.87 -11.56
CA GLY A 30 10.74 6.90 -10.63
C GLY A 30 9.69 7.49 -9.70
N MET A 31 8.49 6.90 -9.60
CA MET A 31 7.30 7.48 -8.92
C MET A 31 7.33 7.42 -7.38
N TYR A 32 8.48 7.67 -6.76
CA TYR A 32 8.64 7.53 -5.32
C TYR A 32 7.82 8.56 -4.52
N ARG A 33 7.71 9.80 -4.99
CA ARG A 33 6.96 10.85 -4.27
C ARG A 33 5.46 10.57 -4.34
N ALA A 34 4.99 10.12 -5.50
CA ALA A 34 3.61 9.67 -5.69
C ALA A 34 3.28 8.51 -4.75
N PHE A 35 4.08 7.45 -4.80
CA PHE A 35 3.93 6.31 -3.91
C PHE A 35 3.97 6.72 -2.44
N ARG A 36 4.92 7.56 -2.03
CA ARG A 36 5.01 8.07 -0.66
C ARG A 36 3.76 8.81 -0.22
N LEU A 37 3.16 9.61 -1.09
CA LEU A 37 1.94 10.35 -0.77
C LEU A 37 0.75 9.42 -0.59
N ILE A 38 0.53 8.55 -1.57
CA ILE A 38 -0.57 7.59 -1.60
C ILE A 38 -0.48 6.65 -0.40
N HIS A 39 0.70 6.06 -0.17
CA HIS A 39 0.94 5.15 0.94
C HIS A 39 0.73 5.80 2.31
N LEU A 40 1.15 7.06 2.48
CA LEU A 40 0.92 7.78 3.74
C LEU A 40 -0.54 8.23 3.91
N ALA A 41 -1.26 8.51 2.81
CA ALA A 41 -2.69 8.77 2.86
C ALA A 41 -3.47 7.51 3.29
N HIS A 42 -3.11 6.35 2.75
CA HIS A 42 -3.64 5.05 3.18
C HIS A 42 -3.42 4.81 4.69
N HIS A 43 -2.21 5.02 5.19
CA HIS A 43 -1.93 4.90 6.64
C HIS A 43 -2.74 5.87 7.49
N ALA A 44 -2.96 7.10 6.99
CA ALA A 44 -3.70 8.13 7.73
C ALA A 44 -5.22 7.90 7.74
N HIS A 45 -5.76 7.25 6.71
CA HIS A 45 -7.19 7.11 6.46
C HIS A 45 -7.61 5.65 6.27
N LEU A 46 -6.93 4.73 6.95
CA LEU A 46 -7.05 3.29 6.75
C LEU A 46 -8.50 2.78 6.63
N ASN A 47 -8.83 2.18 5.48
CA ASN A 47 -10.14 1.67 5.07
C ASN A 47 -11.28 2.72 4.95
N GLU A 48 -11.00 4.02 4.98
CA GLU A 48 -12.00 5.07 4.73
C GLU A 48 -12.25 5.23 3.23
N SER A 49 -13.49 4.97 2.75
CA SER A 49 -13.76 4.77 1.32
C SER A 49 -13.31 5.87 0.36
N GLU A 50 -13.42 7.14 0.76
CA GLU A 50 -13.12 8.31 -0.09
C GLU A 50 -11.70 8.85 0.13
N LEU A 51 -11.07 8.51 1.27
CA LEU A 51 -9.80 9.09 1.70
C LEU A 51 -8.65 8.08 1.61
N ASP A 52 -8.96 6.80 1.68
CA ASP A 52 -8.03 5.70 1.49
C ASP A 52 -7.93 5.32 0.00
N PRO A 53 -6.81 5.60 -0.67
CA PRO A 53 -6.63 5.18 -2.05
C PRO A 53 -6.59 3.63 -2.20
N ASP A 54 -6.22 2.88 -1.16
CA ASP A 54 -6.11 1.42 -1.25
C ASP A 54 -7.46 0.72 -1.04
N HIS A 55 -8.48 1.43 -0.55
CA HIS A 55 -9.85 0.92 -0.50
C HIS A 55 -10.38 0.52 -1.88
N TRP A 56 -9.85 1.14 -2.96
CA TRP A 56 -10.15 0.77 -4.34
C TRP A 56 -9.89 -0.72 -4.63
N ALA A 57 -8.86 -1.33 -4.02
CA ALA A 57 -8.45 -2.70 -4.26
C ALA A 57 -9.49 -3.73 -3.78
N GLY A 58 -10.34 -3.37 -2.81
CA GLY A 58 -11.42 -4.21 -2.28
C GLY A 58 -12.84 -3.79 -2.68
N ALA A 59 -12.99 -2.64 -3.34
CA ALA A 59 -14.31 -2.13 -3.70
C ALA A 59 -14.88 -2.77 -4.99
N GLY A 60 -16.21 -2.93 -5.02
CA GLY A 60 -16.96 -3.43 -6.17
C GLY A 60 -17.14 -4.95 -6.22
N PRO A 61 -17.68 -5.48 -7.34
CA PRO A 61 -17.98 -6.91 -7.48
C PRO A 61 -16.70 -7.77 -7.48
N LEU A 62 -16.73 -8.89 -6.74
CA LEU A 62 -15.58 -9.81 -6.61
C LEU A 62 -14.99 -10.26 -7.96
N VAL A 63 -15.84 -10.48 -8.96
CA VAL A 63 -15.42 -10.92 -10.32
C VAL A 63 -14.60 -9.86 -11.07
N LEU A 64 -14.74 -8.57 -10.71
CA LEU A 64 -14.03 -7.47 -11.36
C LEU A 64 -12.75 -7.06 -10.62
N LEU A 65 -12.49 -7.59 -9.42
CA LEU A 65 -11.30 -7.22 -8.64
C LEU A 65 -9.98 -7.45 -9.39
N PRO A 66 -9.77 -8.56 -10.13
CA PRO A 66 -8.53 -8.73 -10.91
C PRO A 66 -8.29 -7.61 -11.93
N LEU A 67 -9.36 -7.13 -12.59
CA LEU A 67 -9.26 -6.00 -13.53
C LEU A 67 -8.91 -4.70 -12.80
N ARG A 68 -9.42 -4.50 -11.57
CA ARG A 68 -9.10 -3.33 -10.76
C ARG A 68 -7.65 -3.34 -10.31
N TRP A 69 -7.10 -4.49 -9.93
CA TRP A 69 -5.69 -4.60 -9.58
C TRP A 69 -4.79 -4.33 -10.80
N ALA A 70 -5.16 -4.84 -11.97
CA ALA A 70 -4.44 -4.58 -13.22
C ALA A 70 -4.51 -3.12 -13.68
N THR A 71 -5.54 -2.39 -13.27
CA THR A 71 -5.74 -0.97 -13.63
C THR A 71 -5.49 -0.01 -12.47
N GLY A 72 -5.01 -0.50 -11.32
CA GLY A 72 -4.86 0.31 -10.10
C GLY A 72 -3.92 1.51 -10.27
N PHE A 73 -2.92 1.38 -11.13
CA PHE A 73 -2.07 2.48 -11.54
C PHE A 73 -2.88 3.69 -12.05
N TYR A 74 -3.87 3.48 -12.92
CA TYR A 74 -4.70 4.56 -13.45
C TYR A 74 -5.56 5.18 -12.35
N TYR A 75 -6.09 4.36 -11.45
CA TYR A 75 -6.85 4.84 -10.30
C TYR A 75 -5.98 5.74 -9.39
N TYR A 76 -4.76 5.32 -9.07
CA TYR A 76 -3.84 6.13 -8.26
C TYR A 76 -3.47 7.45 -8.93
N VAL A 77 -3.31 7.47 -10.26
CA VAL A 77 -3.13 8.71 -11.02
C VAL A 77 -4.36 9.61 -10.88
N SER A 78 -5.58 9.07 -11.09
CA SER A 78 -6.79 9.87 -10.95
C SER A 78 -6.98 10.41 -9.53
N PHE A 79 -6.72 9.58 -8.51
CA PHE A 79 -6.81 9.98 -7.11
C PHE A 79 -5.83 11.11 -6.79
N ALA A 80 -4.57 11.02 -7.26
CA ALA A 80 -3.58 12.07 -7.05
C ALA A 80 -3.96 13.38 -7.75
N ILE A 81 -4.54 13.31 -8.96
CA ILE A 81 -5.04 14.48 -9.69
C ILE A 81 -6.20 15.11 -8.92
N GLU A 82 -7.19 14.32 -8.49
CA GLU A 82 -8.35 14.79 -7.72
C GLU A 82 -7.92 15.51 -6.45
N ARG A 83 -7.06 14.88 -5.62
CA ARG A 83 -6.49 15.50 -4.42
C ARG A 83 -5.70 16.77 -4.73
N SER A 84 -5.02 16.84 -5.88
CA SER A 84 -4.30 18.06 -6.29
C SER A 84 -5.23 19.21 -6.65
N VAL A 85 -6.38 18.91 -7.27
CA VAL A 85 -7.40 19.89 -7.63
C VAL A 85 -8.11 20.38 -6.37
N GLU A 86 -8.51 19.48 -5.47
CA GLU A 86 -9.11 19.84 -4.18
C GLU A 86 -8.18 20.75 -3.36
N GLU A 87 -6.89 20.40 -3.23
CA GLU A 87 -5.91 21.21 -2.50
C GLU A 87 -5.78 22.63 -3.10
N GLN A 88 -5.91 22.77 -4.42
CA GLN A 88 -5.89 24.07 -5.10
C GLN A 88 -7.18 24.87 -4.90
N VAL A 89 -8.34 24.21 -4.91
CA VAL A 89 -9.66 24.85 -4.71
C VAL A 89 -9.81 25.34 -3.28
N ASP A 90 -9.46 24.51 -2.30
CA ASP A 90 -9.61 24.83 -0.87
C ASP A 90 -8.56 25.85 -0.39
N TYR A 91 -7.39 25.88 -1.03
CA TYR A 91 -6.27 26.75 -0.63
C TYR A 91 -5.61 27.49 -1.81
N PRO A 92 -6.34 28.35 -2.54
CA PRO A 92 -5.90 28.93 -3.82
C PRO A 92 -4.69 29.86 -3.70
N GLN A 93 -4.42 30.42 -2.51
CA GLN A 93 -3.33 31.37 -2.26
C GLN A 93 -2.06 30.72 -1.67
N ARG A 94 -2.05 29.40 -1.44
CA ARG A 94 -0.88 28.70 -0.90
C ARG A 94 0.10 28.33 -2.02
N LYS A 95 1.37 28.13 -1.64
CA LYS A 95 2.37 27.50 -2.53
C LYS A 95 1.84 26.15 -3.02
N PRO A 96 2.24 25.69 -4.23
CA PRO A 96 1.91 24.37 -4.74
C PRO A 96 1.92 23.32 -3.64
N GLY A 97 0.74 22.73 -3.47
CA GLY A 97 0.47 21.69 -2.52
C GLY A 97 1.30 20.43 -2.75
N ARG A 98 1.32 19.53 -1.77
CA ARG A 98 2.15 18.31 -1.87
C ARG A 98 1.66 17.43 -3.03
N TRP A 99 0.35 17.35 -3.26
CA TRP A 99 -0.24 16.56 -4.35
C TRP A 99 0.05 17.16 -5.72
N ARG A 100 -0.02 18.49 -5.86
CA ARG A 100 0.28 19.17 -7.12
C ARG A 100 1.71 18.93 -7.59
N ASN A 101 2.68 19.02 -6.67
CA ASN A 101 4.09 18.74 -7.00
C ASN A 101 4.30 17.30 -7.48
N VAL A 102 3.55 16.35 -6.92
CA VAL A 102 3.60 14.94 -7.35
C VAL A 102 2.99 14.75 -8.73
N VAL A 103 1.85 15.37 -9.02
CA VAL A 103 1.21 15.32 -10.34
C VAL A 103 2.16 15.88 -11.41
N GLU A 104 2.77 17.05 -11.16
CA GLU A 104 3.67 17.69 -12.12
C GLU A 104 4.98 16.90 -12.33
N LEU A 105 5.63 16.42 -11.28
CA LEU A 105 6.96 15.79 -11.38
C LEU A 105 6.89 14.28 -11.64
N ASP A 106 6.17 13.54 -10.80
CA ASP A 106 6.19 12.08 -10.83
C ASP A 106 5.18 11.52 -11.84
N LEU A 107 4.02 12.16 -12.06
CA LEU A 107 2.97 11.63 -12.95
C LEU A 107 2.99 12.20 -14.38
N ALA A 108 3.42 13.45 -14.56
CA ALA A 108 3.52 14.07 -15.89
C ALA A 108 4.95 14.00 -16.47
N ALA A 109 5.95 14.53 -15.76
CA ALA A 109 7.30 14.66 -16.32
C ALA A 109 8.06 13.33 -16.40
N THR A 110 8.03 12.52 -15.33
CA THR A 110 8.88 11.31 -15.27
C THR A 110 8.47 10.24 -16.28
N PRO A 111 7.17 9.93 -16.49
CA PRO A 111 6.74 9.01 -17.54
C PRO A 111 7.03 9.53 -18.95
N ALA A 112 6.88 10.84 -19.20
CA ALA A 112 7.19 11.43 -20.50
C ALA A 112 8.67 11.26 -20.87
N VAL A 113 9.59 11.51 -19.91
CA VAL A 113 11.02 11.27 -20.10
C VAL A 113 11.30 9.80 -20.35
N TYR A 114 10.71 8.91 -19.54
CA TYR A 114 10.90 7.47 -19.67
C TYR A 114 10.41 6.94 -21.03
N MET A 115 9.21 7.35 -21.45
CA MET A 115 8.64 6.99 -22.76
C MET A 115 9.44 7.57 -23.92
N THR A 116 10.02 8.76 -23.76
CA THR A 116 10.96 9.31 -24.75
C THR A 116 12.17 8.39 -24.86
N VAL A 117 12.81 8.01 -23.76
CA VAL A 117 13.96 7.08 -23.78
C VAL A 117 13.59 5.75 -24.44
N LEU A 118 12.43 5.18 -24.09
CA LEU A 118 11.96 3.93 -24.72
C LEU A 118 11.68 4.09 -26.22
N TRP A 119 11.12 5.23 -26.63
CA TRP A 119 10.88 5.55 -28.03
C TRP A 119 12.18 5.58 -28.85
N TRP A 120 13.26 6.10 -28.27
CA TRP A 120 14.59 6.10 -28.91
C TRP A 120 15.21 4.70 -29.03
N VAL A 121 14.78 3.74 -28.21
CA VAL A 121 15.25 2.34 -28.24
C VAL A 121 14.43 1.47 -29.20
N TRP A 122 13.22 1.93 -29.60
CA TRP A 122 12.30 1.37 -30.61
C TRP A 122 12.32 -0.15 -30.76
N ASP A 123 12.11 -0.88 -29.66
CA ASP A 123 12.09 -2.34 -29.66
C ASP A 123 10.86 -2.88 -28.91
N VAL A 124 10.20 -3.87 -29.50
CA VAL A 124 9.12 -4.66 -28.87
C VAL A 124 9.56 -5.29 -27.55
N SER A 125 10.87 -5.45 -27.36
CA SER A 125 11.49 -5.82 -26.08
C SER A 125 11.05 -4.93 -24.92
N ALA A 126 10.81 -3.63 -25.12
CA ALA A 126 10.34 -2.75 -24.04
C ALA A 126 8.91 -3.12 -23.58
N VAL A 127 8.04 -3.55 -24.50
CA VAL A 127 6.70 -4.02 -24.15
C VAL A 127 6.78 -5.36 -23.44
N ALA A 128 7.56 -6.29 -23.99
CA ALA A 128 7.68 -7.66 -23.48
C ALA A 128 8.37 -7.74 -22.10
N PHE A 129 9.45 -7.00 -21.90
CA PHE A 129 10.31 -7.10 -20.71
C PHE A 129 10.13 -5.97 -19.71
N TRP A 130 9.34 -4.94 -20.02
CA TRP A 130 9.02 -3.89 -19.08
C TRP A 130 7.52 -3.70 -18.87
N LEU A 131 6.73 -3.38 -19.91
CA LEU A 131 5.30 -3.08 -19.71
C LEU A 131 4.50 -4.26 -19.14
N PHE A 132 4.65 -5.46 -19.71
CA PHE A 132 3.96 -6.64 -19.18
C PHE A 132 4.41 -7.00 -17.76
N PRO A 133 5.72 -7.09 -17.45
CA PRO A 133 6.19 -7.26 -16.07
C PRO A 133 5.72 -6.17 -15.12
N PHE A 134 5.66 -4.91 -15.55
CA PHE A 134 5.17 -3.79 -14.76
C PHE A 134 3.70 -3.98 -14.37
N VAL A 135 2.82 -4.26 -15.34
CA VAL A 135 1.39 -4.50 -15.07
C VAL A 135 1.21 -5.75 -14.19
N GLY A 136 1.95 -6.82 -14.47
CA GLY A 136 1.93 -8.04 -13.65
C GLY A 136 2.37 -7.79 -12.20
N ALA A 137 3.47 -7.05 -12.01
CA ALA A 137 3.96 -6.68 -10.69
C ALA A 137 2.99 -5.75 -9.95
N ALA A 138 2.44 -4.74 -10.62
CA ALA A 138 1.43 -3.86 -10.03
C ALA A 138 0.19 -4.64 -9.59
N THR A 139 -0.34 -5.51 -10.47
CA THR A 139 -1.48 -6.38 -10.16
C THR A 139 -1.20 -7.24 -8.93
N TYR A 140 -0.02 -7.86 -8.89
CA TYR A 140 0.40 -8.72 -7.79
C TYR A 140 0.51 -7.95 -6.47
N LEU A 141 1.10 -6.76 -6.49
CA LEU A 141 1.25 -5.90 -5.30
C LEU A 141 -0.11 -5.43 -4.80
N LEU A 142 -0.98 -4.90 -5.66
CA LEU A 142 -2.33 -4.49 -5.24
C LEU A 142 -3.14 -5.65 -4.64
N TYR A 143 -3.04 -6.84 -5.23
CA TYR A 143 -3.69 -8.02 -4.68
C TYR A 143 -3.12 -8.39 -3.30
N THR A 144 -1.80 -8.51 -3.19
CA THR A 144 -1.17 -9.08 -1.99
C THR A 144 -1.04 -8.09 -0.83
N PHE A 145 -0.94 -6.79 -1.10
CA PHE A 145 -0.68 -5.77 -0.08
C PHE A 145 -1.92 -4.90 0.19
N ASP A 146 -2.73 -4.60 -0.82
CA ASP A 146 -3.80 -3.60 -0.68
C ASP A 146 -5.17 -4.27 -0.53
N TYR A 147 -5.38 -5.40 -1.20
CA TYR A 147 -6.59 -6.20 -1.06
C TYR A 147 -6.50 -7.20 0.10
N LEU A 148 -5.53 -8.13 0.01
CA LEU A 148 -5.53 -9.33 0.83
C LEU A 148 -5.47 -9.08 2.34
N PRO A 149 -4.55 -8.25 2.88
CA PRO A 149 -4.45 -8.06 4.32
C PRO A 149 -5.61 -7.22 4.88
N HIS A 150 -6.21 -6.35 4.05
CA HIS A 150 -7.27 -5.41 4.43
C HIS A 150 -8.68 -5.98 4.30
N ARG A 151 -8.90 -6.99 3.45
CA ARG A 151 -10.22 -7.59 3.22
C ARG A 151 -10.89 -7.92 4.56
N PRO A 152 -12.17 -7.56 4.78
CA PRO A 152 -13.12 -7.03 3.81
C PRO A 152 -13.19 -5.50 3.71
N HIS A 153 -12.17 -4.76 4.17
CA HIS A 153 -12.11 -3.28 4.17
C HIS A 153 -13.24 -2.62 4.97
N LYS A 154 -13.61 -3.20 6.13
CA LYS A 154 -14.75 -2.75 6.94
C LYS A 154 -14.39 -2.15 8.29
N SER A 155 -13.15 -2.30 8.73
CA SER A 155 -12.72 -1.86 10.05
C SER A 155 -11.76 -0.70 9.93
N LEU A 156 -12.02 0.35 10.71
CA LEU A 156 -11.14 1.50 10.89
C LEU A 156 -10.23 1.31 12.12
N ASP A 157 -10.39 0.23 12.88
CA ASP A 157 -9.56 -0.05 14.05
C ASP A 157 -8.18 -0.57 13.61
N GLN A 158 -7.12 0.06 14.11
CA GLN A 158 -5.73 -0.25 13.73
C GLN A 158 -5.33 -1.72 13.88
N TYR A 159 -5.94 -2.46 14.82
CA TYR A 159 -5.65 -3.88 15.03
C TYR A 159 -6.48 -4.78 14.11
N LEU A 160 -7.73 -4.42 13.80
CA LEU A 160 -8.64 -5.25 13.02
C LEU A 160 -8.61 -4.96 11.50
N ALA A 161 -8.23 -3.73 11.13
CA ALA A 161 -8.25 -3.22 9.76
C ALA A 161 -7.39 -4.06 8.82
N THR A 162 -6.27 -4.58 9.33
CA THR A 162 -5.32 -5.42 8.59
C THR A 162 -5.15 -6.78 9.25
N SER A 163 -4.45 -7.68 8.57
CA SER A 163 -4.23 -9.05 9.05
C SER A 163 -2.78 -9.49 8.88
N VAL A 164 -2.46 -10.59 9.56
CA VAL A 164 -1.20 -11.33 9.41
C VAL A 164 -1.52 -12.64 8.70
N THR A 165 -0.83 -12.93 7.60
CA THR A 165 -0.94 -14.17 6.84
C THR A 165 0.26 -15.06 7.17
N THR A 166 -0.01 -16.25 7.70
CA THR A 166 1.04 -17.19 8.15
C THR A 166 1.05 -18.53 7.40
N GLY A 167 0.19 -18.72 6.40
CA GLY A 167 0.11 -19.96 5.62
C GLY A 167 1.01 -20.04 4.40
N VAL A 168 1.28 -21.29 3.95
CA VAL A 168 2.36 -21.68 3.01
C VAL A 168 3.73 -21.51 3.71
N PRO A 169 4.78 -22.35 3.52
CA PRO A 169 5.98 -22.31 4.37
C PRO A 169 6.41 -20.88 4.64
N SER A 170 6.10 -20.42 5.86
CA SER A 170 6.05 -19.01 6.22
C SER A 170 7.34 -18.25 5.86
N PRO A 171 8.54 -18.88 5.92
CA PRO A 171 9.76 -18.24 5.46
C PRO A 171 9.75 -17.88 3.96
N LEU A 172 9.28 -18.75 3.08
CA LEU A 172 9.25 -18.47 1.63
C LEU A 172 8.31 -17.31 1.32
N LEU A 173 7.13 -17.31 1.93
CA LEU A 173 6.17 -16.22 1.74
C LEU A 173 6.73 -14.89 2.24
N SER A 174 7.40 -14.92 3.39
CA SER A 174 8.01 -13.73 3.98
C SER A 174 9.17 -13.23 3.12
N VAL A 175 9.92 -14.11 2.45
CA VAL A 175 10.94 -13.68 1.48
C VAL A 175 10.29 -13.04 0.25
N LEU A 176 9.27 -13.67 -0.33
CA LEU A 176 8.62 -13.19 -1.56
C LEU A 176 7.89 -11.87 -1.36
N LEU A 177 7.23 -11.69 -0.23
CA LEU A 177 6.48 -10.46 0.09
C LEU A 177 7.29 -9.46 0.89
N LEU A 178 8.59 -9.69 1.13
CA LEU A 178 9.41 -8.86 2.01
C LEU A 178 8.70 -8.66 3.38
N SER A 179 8.26 -9.76 3.99
CA SER A 179 7.52 -9.85 5.24
C SER A 179 6.17 -9.13 5.28
N GLN A 180 5.67 -8.62 4.15
CA GLN A 180 4.37 -7.94 4.09
C GLN A 180 3.19 -8.90 4.23
N ASN A 181 3.42 -10.21 4.29
CA ASN A 181 2.43 -11.13 4.84
C ASN A 181 2.08 -10.77 6.30
N MET A 182 2.92 -10.04 7.02
CA MET A 182 2.64 -9.48 8.34
C MET A 182 2.19 -8.02 8.28
N HIS A 183 1.39 -7.64 7.28
CA HIS A 183 1.00 -6.25 7.00
C HIS A 183 0.36 -5.54 8.21
N ASN A 184 -0.28 -6.27 9.13
CA ASN A 184 -0.75 -5.66 10.37
C ASN A 184 0.36 -5.01 11.19
N ILE A 185 1.53 -5.65 11.30
CA ILE A 185 2.70 -5.08 12.00
C ILE A 185 3.21 -3.86 11.25
N HIS A 186 3.17 -3.90 9.92
CA HIS A 186 3.53 -2.75 9.11
C HIS A 186 2.67 -1.51 9.45
N HIS A 187 1.36 -1.68 9.61
CA HIS A 187 0.45 -0.59 10.00
C HIS A 187 0.63 -0.14 11.44
N LEU A 188 0.84 -1.07 12.38
CA LEU A 188 1.00 -0.75 13.79
C LEU A 188 2.37 -0.13 14.11
N ALA A 189 3.42 -0.51 13.37
CA ALA A 189 4.80 -0.11 13.63
C ALA A 189 5.56 0.16 12.30
N PRO A 190 5.15 1.17 11.51
CA PRO A 190 5.67 1.39 10.16
C PRO A 190 7.16 1.74 10.09
N SER A 191 7.74 2.22 11.19
CA SER A 191 9.18 2.53 11.30
C SER A 191 10.05 1.29 11.53
N VAL A 192 9.46 0.14 11.85
CA VAL A 192 10.17 -1.13 11.93
C VAL A 192 10.48 -1.59 10.50
N PRO A 193 11.74 -1.97 10.18
CA PRO A 193 12.07 -2.45 8.86
C PRO A 193 11.48 -3.84 8.61
N PHE A 194 11.12 -4.12 7.37
CA PHE A 194 10.30 -5.29 7.03
C PHE A 194 10.91 -6.63 7.48
N TYR A 195 12.24 -6.76 7.45
CA TYR A 195 12.94 -7.98 7.85
C TYR A 195 12.87 -8.27 9.36
N ARG A 196 12.30 -7.36 10.17
CA ARG A 196 12.07 -7.51 11.62
C ARG A 196 10.61 -7.81 11.98
N TYR A 197 9.68 -7.82 11.02
CA TYR A 197 8.26 -8.07 11.32
C TYR A 197 8.05 -9.46 11.93
N GLY A 198 8.79 -10.46 11.48
CA GLY A 198 8.76 -11.81 12.07
C GLY A 198 9.11 -11.83 13.55
N ASP A 199 10.12 -11.06 13.96
CA ASP A 199 10.53 -10.96 15.37
C ASP A 199 9.45 -10.28 16.21
N VAL A 200 8.87 -9.18 15.70
CA VAL A 200 7.76 -8.48 16.36
C VAL A 200 6.55 -9.40 16.50
N TRP A 201 6.21 -10.15 15.44
CA TRP A 201 5.12 -11.12 15.50
C TRP A 201 5.39 -12.17 16.57
N HIS A 202 6.58 -12.78 16.56
CA HIS A 202 6.92 -13.83 17.50
C HIS A 202 6.78 -13.37 18.97
N VAL A 203 7.20 -12.15 19.28
CA VAL A 203 7.15 -11.60 20.65
C VAL A 203 5.74 -11.14 21.02
N CYS A 204 5.03 -10.46 20.12
CA CYS A 204 3.78 -9.77 20.44
C CYS A 204 2.51 -10.54 20.03
N ARG A 205 2.63 -11.72 19.41
CA ARG A 205 1.51 -12.47 18.82
C ARG A 205 0.31 -12.60 19.75
N GLU A 206 0.52 -13.03 20.99
CA GLU A 206 -0.60 -13.25 21.91
C GLU A 206 -1.37 -11.98 22.23
N GLU A 207 -0.67 -10.86 22.39
CA GLU A 207 -1.27 -9.56 22.68
C GLU A 207 -1.99 -9.00 21.46
N LEU A 208 -1.36 -9.09 20.28
CA LEU A 208 -1.98 -8.68 19.01
C LEU A 208 -3.28 -9.46 18.75
N LEU A 209 -3.27 -10.79 18.97
CA LEU A 209 -4.47 -11.62 18.82
C LEU A 209 -5.56 -11.25 19.85
N LYS A 210 -5.19 -10.94 21.10
CA LYS A 210 -6.13 -10.45 22.12
C LYS A 210 -6.73 -9.09 21.76
N SER A 211 -5.96 -8.22 21.11
CA SER A 211 -6.41 -6.91 20.61
C SER A 211 -7.26 -7.00 19.34
N GLY A 212 -7.40 -8.20 18.74
CA GLY A 212 -8.26 -8.45 17.59
C GLY A 212 -7.54 -8.57 16.25
N THR A 213 -6.21 -8.56 16.22
CA THR A 213 -5.44 -8.81 14.99
C THR A 213 -5.87 -10.14 14.37
N ARG A 214 -6.23 -10.09 13.09
CA ARG A 214 -6.69 -11.27 12.36
C ARG A 214 -5.50 -12.05 11.83
N GLN A 215 -5.53 -13.37 12.00
CA GLN A 215 -4.54 -14.27 11.41
C GLN A 215 -5.17 -15.10 10.29
N LEU A 216 -4.66 -14.96 9.07
CA LEU A 216 -5.12 -15.69 7.89
C LEU A 216 -4.27 -16.96 7.69
N PRO A 217 -4.91 -18.14 7.53
CA PRO A 217 -4.23 -19.42 7.50
C PRO A 217 -3.51 -19.72 6.18
N ASP A 218 -3.77 -18.98 5.09
CA ASP A 218 -2.99 -18.95 3.84
C ASP A 218 -3.38 -17.73 2.96
N LEU A 219 -2.63 -17.51 1.85
CA LEU A 219 -2.86 -16.43 0.88
C LEU A 219 -4.17 -16.58 0.07
N GLY A 220 -4.67 -17.81 -0.11
CA GLY A 220 -5.74 -18.17 -1.05
C GLY A 220 -7.05 -18.60 -0.40
N SER A 221 -7.10 -18.76 0.92
CA SER A 221 -8.24 -19.23 1.67
C SER A 221 -9.19 -18.06 1.74
N GLY A 222 -10.05 -17.97 0.73
CA GLY A 222 -11.26 -17.14 0.72
C GLY A 222 -12.33 -17.69 1.66
N ALA A 223 -11.93 -18.34 2.76
CA ALA A 223 -12.87 -18.77 3.76
C ALA A 223 -13.37 -17.52 4.46
N ALA A 224 -14.67 -17.24 4.27
CA ALA A 224 -15.47 -16.43 5.15
C ALA A 224 -15.31 -16.94 6.58
N SER A 225 -14.24 -16.52 7.27
CA SER A 225 -14.16 -16.69 8.70
C SER A 225 -15.21 -15.74 9.26
N THR A 226 -16.36 -16.32 9.58
CA THR A 226 -17.39 -15.70 10.39
C THR A 226 -16.68 -14.97 11.53
N PRO A 227 -16.88 -13.65 11.72
CA PRO A 227 -16.27 -13.00 12.86
C PRO A 227 -16.84 -13.70 14.10
N HIS A 228 -15.96 -14.31 14.90
CA HIS A 228 -16.28 -14.54 16.30
C HIS A 228 -16.49 -13.15 16.90
N LEU A 229 -17.75 -12.71 16.88
CA LEU A 229 -18.25 -11.58 17.62
C LEU A 229 -17.96 -11.88 19.10
N ILE A 230 -16.81 -11.43 19.59
CA ILE A 230 -16.65 -11.17 21.01
C ILE A 230 -17.57 -9.98 21.27
N ALA A 231 -18.79 -10.28 21.72
CA ALA A 231 -19.76 -9.29 22.14
C ALA A 231 -19.13 -8.42 23.23
N SER A 232 -18.66 -7.23 22.86
CA SER A 232 -18.28 -6.22 23.83
C SER A 232 -19.57 -5.75 24.50
N LYS A 233 -19.73 -6.10 25.78
CA LYS A 233 -20.73 -5.48 26.64
C LYS A 233 -20.35 -4.01 26.81
N VAL A 234 -20.86 -3.15 25.94
CA VAL A 234 -20.87 -1.71 26.16
C VAL A 234 -21.86 -1.43 27.29
N THR A 235 -21.37 -1.41 28.52
CA THR A 235 -22.06 -0.77 29.64
C THR A 235 -22.04 0.73 29.41
N LYS A 236 -23.15 1.28 28.91
CA LYS A 236 -23.43 2.72 28.98
C LYS A 236 -23.43 3.13 30.45
N ARG A 237 -22.39 3.83 30.92
CA ARG A 237 -22.51 4.69 32.09
C ARG A 237 -23.22 5.96 31.66
N LYS A 238 -24.42 6.16 32.19
CA LYS A 238 -25.06 7.48 32.24
C LYS A 238 -24.29 8.34 33.24
N THR A 239 -23.86 9.51 32.78
CA THR A 239 -23.72 10.73 33.58
C THR A 239 -24.08 11.88 32.67
#